data_AF-A0A849S4A5-F1
#
_entry.id   AF-A0A849S4A5-F1
#
_cell.length_a   1.000
_cell.length_b   1.000
_cell.length_c   1.000
_cell.angle_alpha   90.00
_cell.angle_beta   90.00
_cell.angle_gamma   90.00
#
_symmetry.space_group_name_H-M   'P 1'
#
loop_
_entity.id
_entity.type
_entity.pdbx_description
1 polymer ?
#
loop_
_entity_poly.entity_id
_entity_poly.type
_entity_poly.pdbx_seq_one_letter_code
_entity_poly.pdbx_strand_id
1 'polypeptide(L)' 'MPTVTGIHLALAIQAVDFKMADLEQTLDALPPDQGADLEGLLLSYTNAAEAFKCAYQEALAETDNLPAYEKLVRAD' A
#
# COMPACT_ATOMS: atom_id res chain seq x y z
N MET A 1 -6.68 -14.73 -17.59
CA MET A 1 -6.32 -13.68 -16.61
C MET A 1 -4.93 -14.02 -16.11
N PRO A 2 -3.96 -13.09 -16.10
CA PRO A 2 -2.67 -13.36 -15.46
C PRO A 2 -2.88 -13.71 -13.98
N THR A 3 -2.22 -14.76 -13.50
CA THR A 3 -2.33 -15.19 -12.10
C THR A 3 -1.52 -14.23 -11.23
N VAL A 4 -2.20 -13.46 -10.40
CA VAL A 4 -1.56 -12.61 -9.39
C VAL A 4 -1.06 -13.54 -8.27
N THR A 5 0.26 -13.62 -8.10
CA THR A 5 0.88 -14.44 -7.03
C THR A 5 1.18 -13.60 -5.80
N GLY A 6 1.46 -14.25 -4.65
CA GLY A 6 1.88 -13.55 -3.43
C GLY A 6 3.09 -12.63 -3.62
N ILE A 7 4.01 -12.95 -4.52
CA ILE A 7 5.16 -12.07 -4.86
C ILE A 7 4.67 -10.79 -5.57
N HIS A 8 3.70 -10.90 -6.48
CA HIS A 8 3.11 -9.73 -7.14
C HIS A 8 2.38 -8.83 -6.13
N LEU A 9 1.67 -9.44 -5.17
CA LEU A 9 1.02 -8.71 -4.08
C LEU A 9 2.06 -8.00 -3.19
N ALA A 10 3.17 -8.65 -2.85
CA ALA A 10 4.23 -8.03 -2.07
C ALA A 10 4.81 -6.78 -2.76
N LEU A 11 5.06 -6.85 -4.07
CA LEU A 11 5.52 -5.70 -4.85
C LEU A 11 4.46 -4.59 -4.92
N ALA A 12 3.19 -4.95 -5.08
CA ALA A 12 2.10 -3.97 -5.11
C ALA A 12 1.96 -3.24 -3.75
N ILE A 13 2.07 -3.97 -2.63
CA ILE A 13 2.04 -3.41 -1.27
C ILE A 13 3.18 -2.41 -1.09
N GLN A 14 4.41 -2.78 -1.43
CA GLN A 14 5.57 -1.89 -1.33
C GLN A 14 5.43 -0.63 -2.19
N ALA A 15 4.90 -0.77 -3.41
CA ALA A 15 4.70 0.36 -4.31
C ALA A 15 3.61 1.32 -3.79
N VAL A 16 2.51 0.78 -3.24
CA VAL A 16 1.45 1.58 -2.62
C VAL A 16 1.98 2.30 -1.38
N ASP A 17 2.67 1.61 -0.49
CA ASP A 17 3.22 2.21 0.72
C ASP A 17 4.22 3.33 0.40
N PHE A 18 5.12 3.12 -0.56
CA PHE A 18 6.02 4.16 -1.04
C PHE A 18 5.27 5.39 -1.59
N LYS A 19 4.18 5.17 -2.35
CA LYS A 19 3.42 6.27 -2.92
C LYS A 19 2.60 7.02 -1.87
N MET A 20 2.09 6.32 -0.86
CA MET A 20 1.43 6.95 0.29
C MET A 20 2.42 7.85 1.04
N ALA A 21 3.65 7.40 1.27
CA ALA A 21 4.72 8.22 1.87
C ALA A 21 4.97 9.54 1.14
N ASP A 22 5.06 9.45 -0.19
CA ASP A 22 5.28 10.59 -1.07
C ASP A 22 4.09 11.57 -1.05
N LEU A 23 2.86 11.05 -1.00
CA LEU A 23 1.65 11.86 -0.90
C LEU A 23 1.54 12.55 0.47
N GLU A 24 1.81 11.82 1.56
CA GLU A 24 1.85 12.36 2.93
C GLU A 24 2.85 13.52 3.02
N GLN A 25 4.09 13.30 2.56
CA GLN A 25 5.12 14.33 2.56
C GLN A 25 4.74 15.54 1.69
N THR A 26 4.08 15.30 0.56
CA THR A 26 3.61 16.38 -0.32
C THR A 26 2.49 17.18 0.34
N LEU A 27 1.53 16.52 0.99
CA LEU A 27 0.43 17.16 1.71
C LEU A 27 0.94 18.00 2.89
N ASP A 28 1.91 17.50 3.65
CA ASP A 28 2.52 18.23 4.77
C ASP A 28 3.25 19.52 4.32
N ALA A 29 3.75 19.54 3.08
CA ALA A 29 4.42 20.69 2.49
C ALA A 29 3.46 21.72 1.88
N LEU A 30 2.19 21.37 1.70
CA LEU A 30 1.20 22.23 1.06
C LEU A 30 0.44 23.11 2.07
N PRO A 31 -0.04 24.29 1.63
CA PRO A 31 -1.00 25.07 2.41
C PRO A 31 -2.30 24.29 2.69
N PRO A 32 -2.99 24.53 3.81
CA PRO A 32 -4.21 23.79 4.20
C PRO A 32 -5.37 23.86 3.20
N ASP A 33 -5.37 24.88 2.34
CA ASP A 33 -6.36 25.15 1.29
C ASP A 33 -5.96 24.54 -0.07
N GLN A 34 -4.80 23.88 -0.15
CA GLN A 34 -4.27 23.26 -1.36
C GLN A 34 -3.90 21.81 -1.06
N GLY A 35 -4.76 20.85 -1.40
CA GLY A 35 -4.47 19.45 -1.09
C GLY A 35 -5.63 18.48 -1.21
N ALA A 36 -6.87 18.98 -1.29
CA ALA A 36 -8.07 18.14 -1.30
C ALA A 36 -8.03 16.97 -2.33
N ASP A 37 -7.50 17.20 -3.53
CA ASP A 37 -7.35 16.15 -4.55
C ASP A 37 -6.32 15.09 -4.14
N LEU A 38 -5.23 15.50 -3.49
CA LEU A 38 -4.19 14.59 -3.00
C LEU A 38 -4.64 13.83 -1.75
N GLU A 39 -5.43 14.45 -0.88
CA GLU A 39 -6.08 13.77 0.26
C GLU A 39 -7.04 12.69 -0.23
N GLY A 40 -7.86 12.98 -1.25
CA GLY A 40 -8.75 12.00 -1.88
C GLY A 40 -7.99 10.85 -2.54
N LEU A 41 -6.85 11.15 -3.15
CA LEU A 41 -5.95 10.14 -3.71
C LEU A 41 -5.30 9.29 -2.61
N LEU A 42 -4.82 9.89 -1.52
CA LEU A 42 -4.24 9.18 -0.38
C LEU A 42 -5.27 8.25 0.28
N LEU A 43 -6.51 8.69 0.42
CA LEU A 43 -7.61 7.85 0.90
C LEU A 43 -7.85 6.65 -0.02
N SER A 44 -7.78 6.86 -1.34
CA SER A 44 -7.91 5.79 -2.33
C SER A 44 -6.76 4.77 -2.22
N TYR A 45 -5.53 5.23 -2.01
CA TYR A 45 -4.38 4.36 -1.77
C TYR A 45 -4.49 3.60 -0.44
N THR A 46 -5.01 4.23 0.61
CA THR A 46 -5.26 3.59 1.91
C THR A 46 -6.23 2.43 1.75
N ASN A 47 -7.34 2.64 1.02
CA ASN A 47 -8.29 1.57 0.72
C ASN A 47 -7.67 0.43 -0.10
N ALA A 48 -6.80 0.76 -1.06
CA ALA A 48 -6.07 -0.24 -1.84
C ALA A 48 -5.08 -1.03 -0.98
N ALA A 49 -4.37 -0.37 -0.06
CA ALA A 49 -3.43 -1.01 0.86
C ALA A 49 -4.13 -2.05 1.75
N GLU A 50 -5.30 -1.73 2.29
CA GLU A 50 -6.11 -2.67 3.07
C GLU A 50 -6.58 -3.86 2.23
N ALA A 51 -7.03 -3.61 0.99
CA ALA A 51 -7.42 -4.71 0.09
C ALA A 51 -6.23 -5.63 -0.24
N PHE A 52 -5.05 -5.06 -0.49
CA PHE A 52 -3.84 -5.85 -0.74
C PHE A 52 -3.36 -6.62 0.49
N LYS A 53 -3.49 -6.03 1.69
CA LYS A 53 -3.18 -6.71 2.95
C LYS A 53 -4.02 -7.97 3.12
N CYS A 54 -5.34 -7.88 2.94
CA CYS A 54 -6.24 -9.03 3.01
C CYS A 54 -5.84 -10.11 2.00
N ALA A 55 -5.67 -9.75 0.73
CA ALA A 55 -5.26 -10.69 -0.31
C ALA A 55 -3.88 -11.33 -0.04
N TYR A 56 -2.95 -10.57 0.54
CA TYR A 56 -1.63 -11.06 0.88
C TYR A 56 -1.64 -12.02 2.08
N GLN A 57 -2.51 -11.78 3.06
CA GLN A 57 -2.71 -12.68 4.19
C GLN A 57 -3.30 -14.03 3.73
N GLU A 58 -4.23 -14.01 2.78
CA GLU A 58 -4.72 -15.25 2.13
C GLU A 58 -3.58 -15.98 1.41
N ALA A 59 -2.76 -15.27 0.64
CA ALA A 59 -1.61 -15.86 -0.05
C ALA A 59 -0.53 -16.41 0.91
N LEU A 60 -0.32 -15.76 2.06
CA LEU A 60 0.56 -16.23 3.14
C LEU A 60 0.09 -17.55 3.74
N ALA A 61 -1.22 -17.75 3.85
CA ALA A 61 -1.78 -19.01 4.35
C ALA A 61 -1.58 -20.18 3.37
N GLU A 62 -1.41 -19.88 2.08
CA GLU A 62 -1.19 -20.88 1.03
C GLU A 62 0.31 -21.17 0.77
N THR A 63 1.23 -20.29 1.17
CA THR A 63 2.66 -20.41 0.84
C THR A 63 3.58 -19.90 1.95
N ASP A 64 4.41 -20.78 2.52
CA ASP A 64 5.33 -20.49 3.64
C ASP A 64 6.55 -19.59 3.29
N ASN A 65 6.79 -19.29 2.01
CA ASN A 65 8.00 -18.58 1.57
C ASN A 65 7.79 -17.08 1.30
N LEU A 66 6.70 -16.51 1.81
CA LEU A 66 6.40 -15.09 1.70
C LEU A 66 6.86 -14.35 2.98
N PRO A 67 7.45 -13.15 2.87
CA PRO A 67 7.79 -12.36 4.04
C PRO A 67 6.54 -11.96 4.84
N ALA A 68 6.71 -11.70 6.14
CA ALA A 68 5.63 -11.14 6.95
C ALA A 68 5.22 -9.75 6.40
N TYR A 69 3.93 -9.42 6.46
CA TYR A 69 3.38 -8.18 5.92
C TYR A 69 4.07 -6.93 6.51
N GLU A 70 4.41 -6.98 7.79
CA GLU A 70 5.10 -5.91 8.53
C GLU A 70 6.51 -5.62 8.00
N LYS A 71 7.10 -6.53 7.22
CA LYS A 71 8.38 -6.30 6.53
C LYS A 71 8.23 -5.63 5.16
N LEU A 72 7.00 -5.52 4.67
CA LEU A 72 6.69 -4.94 3.35
C LEU A 72 6.29 -3.48 3.42
N VAL A 73 5.77 -3.03 4.56
CA VAL A 73 5.34 -1.66 4.80
C VAL A 73 6.33 -0.93 5.69
N ARG A 74 6.36 0.40 5.61
CA ARG A 74 7.04 1.25 6.59
C ARG A 74 6.55 0.92 8.00
N ALA A 75 7.45 0.97 8.97
CA ALA A 75 7.05 0.99 10.37
C ALA A 75 6.47 2.38 10.65
N ASP A 76 5.17 2.42 10.99
CA ASP A 76 4.52 3.60 11.59
C ASP A 76 5.26 4.07 12.85
#